data_AF-A0A963AVN9-F1
#
_entry.id   AF-A0A963AVN9-F1
#
_cell.length_a   1.000
_cell.length_b   1.000
_cell.length_c   1.000
_cell.angle_alpha   90.00
_cell.angle_beta   90.00
_cell.angle_gamma   90.00
#
_symmetry.space_group_name_H-M   'P 1'
#
loop_
_entity.id
_entity.type
_entity.pdbx_description
1 polymer ?
#
loop_
_entity_poly.entity_id
_entity_poly.type
_entity_poly.pdbx_seq_one_letter_code
_entity_poly.pdbx_strand_id
1 'polypeptide(L)' 'MKTVHEFVDGDFPVKLEQSARGKFRATYGAEVHANLDYAIAAEQYGYCVFHSLACAGKLDNGAGD' A
#
# COMPACT_ATOMS: atom_id res chain seq x y z
N MET A 1 16.52 0.60 -5.93
CA MET A 1 15.20 0.99 -5.36
C MET A 1 15.24 0.70 -3.88
N LYS A 2 14.80 1.63 -3.03
CA LYS A 2 14.91 1.51 -1.56
C LYS A 2 13.53 1.32 -0.95
N THR A 3 13.34 0.28 -0.14
CA THR A 3 12.19 0.17 0.77
C THR A 3 12.26 1.28 1.81
N VAL A 4 11.23 2.11 1.81
CA VAL A 4 11.09 3.22 2.75
C VAL A 4 10.27 2.76 3.96
N HIS A 5 9.23 1.98 3.70
CA HIS A 5 8.34 1.46 4.72
C HIS A 5 7.73 0.13 4.29
N GLU A 6 7.42 -0.72 5.25
CA GLU A 6 6.66 -1.95 5.07
C GLU A 6 5.65 -2.08 6.19
N PHE A 7 4.39 -2.27 5.82
CA PHE A 7 3.28 -2.54 6.73
C PHE A 7 2.95 -4.04 6.65
N VAL A 8 3.04 -4.72 7.79
CA VAL A 8 2.83 -6.18 7.92
C VAL A 8 1.69 -6.53 8.88
N ASP A 9 0.94 -5.54 9.34
CA ASP A 9 -0.12 -5.69 10.35
C ASP A 9 -1.49 -6.09 9.77
N GLY A 10 -1.55 -6.55 8.52
CA GLY A 10 -2.77 -7.07 7.89
C GLY A 10 -2.49 -8.35 7.12
N ASP A 11 -3.50 -8.85 6.39
CA ASP A 11 -3.41 -10.14 5.70
C ASP A 11 -2.41 -10.16 4.56
N PHE A 12 -2.15 -9.00 3.95
CA PHE A 12 -1.22 -8.88 2.84
C PHE A 12 -0.20 -7.77 3.15
N PRO A 13 1.11 -8.05 3.01
CA PRO A 13 2.12 -7.03 3.26
C PRO A 13 2.00 -5.89 2.25
N VAL A 14 2.08 -4.65 2.76
CA VAL A 14 2.08 -3.42 1.94
C VAL A 14 3.46 -2.78 2.00
N LYS A 15 4.14 -2.66 0.87
CA LYS A 15 5.48 -2.06 0.77
C LYS A 15 5.41 -0.72 0.07
N LEU A 16 6.12 0.26 0.61
CA LEU A 16 6.40 1.52 -0.05
C LEU A 16 7.89 1.62 -0.37
N GLU A 17 8.20 1.83 -1.63
CA GLU A 17 9.56 1.96 -2.13
C GLU A 17 9.75 3.26 -2.90
N GLN A 18 10.97 3.78 -2.87
CA GLN A 18 11.37 4.97 -3.61
C GLN A 18 12.53 4.63 -4.55
N SER A 19 12.38 4.98 -5.83
CA SER A 19 13.40 4.75 -6.87
C SER A 19 14.23 5.99 -7.15
N ALA A 20 13.60 7.17 -7.14
CA ALA A 20 14.23 8.47 -7.37
C ALA A 20 13.43 9.58 -6.66
N ARG A 21 13.91 10.82 -6.72
CA ARG A 21 13.21 11.98 -6.16
C ARG A 21 11.82 12.08 -6.80
N GLY A 22 10.78 11.98 -5.97
CA GLY A 22 9.38 12.05 -6.40
C GLY A 22 8.88 10.84 -7.19
N LYS A 23 9.60 9.71 -7.18
CA LYS A 23 9.18 8.47 -7.85
C LYS A 23 9.09 7.32 -6.86
N PHE A 24 7.87 6.79 -6.74
CA PHE A 24 7.49 5.80 -5.76
C PHE A 24 6.91 4.54 -6.40
N ARG A 25 6.87 3.48 -5.62
CA ARG A 25 6.14 2.24 -5.90
C ARG A 25 5.47 1.76 -4.64
N ALA A 26 4.19 1.41 -4.78
CA ALA A 26 3.45 0.68 -3.77
C ALA A 26 3.33 -0.77 -4.23
N THR A 27 3.47 -1.72 -3.31
CA THR A 27 3.23 -3.15 -3.55
C THR A 27 2.29 -3.69 -2.50
N TYR A 28 1.27 -4.42 -2.94
CA TYR A 28 0.23 -5.03 -2.11
C TYR A 28 0.11 -6.50 -2.49
N GLY A 29 0.68 -7.38 -1.67
CA GLY A 29 0.79 -8.80 -2.04
C GLY A 29 1.52 -8.98 -3.39
N ALA A 30 0.80 -9.42 -4.41
CA ALA A 30 1.31 -9.58 -5.78
C ALA A 30 1.08 -8.36 -6.69
N GLU A 31 0.24 -7.41 -6.27
CA GLU A 31 -0.08 -6.21 -7.05
C GLU A 31 1.01 -5.15 -6.90
N VAL A 32 1.44 -4.55 -8.02
CA VAL A 32 2.55 -3.60 -8.05
C VAL A 32 2.15 -2.34 -8.81
N HIS A 33 2.19 -1.19 -8.13
CA HIS A 33 1.95 0.14 -8.71
C HIS A 33 3.26 0.92 -8.75
N ALA A 34 3.80 1.19 -9.94
CA ALA A 34 5.11 1.83 -10.11
C ALA A 34 5.03 3.21 -10.78
N ASN A 35 6.15 3.94 -10.76
CA ASN A 35 6.30 5.28 -11.35
C ASN A 35 5.34 6.35 -10.79
N LEU A 36 4.84 6.13 -9.59
CA LEU A 36 3.89 7.03 -8.92
C LEU A 36 4.62 8.32 -8.51
N ASP A 37 3.96 9.45 -8.69
CA ASP A 37 4.34 10.68 -7.99
C ASP A 37 3.87 10.63 -6.52
N TYR A 38 4.26 11.64 -5.74
CA TYR A 38 4.02 11.64 -4.31
C TYR A 38 2.54 11.54 -3.94
N ALA A 39 1.67 12.32 -4.60
CA ALA A 39 0.26 12.38 -4.23
C ALA A 39 -0.44 11.05 -4.53
N ILE A 40 -0.20 10.52 -5.72
CA ILE A 40 -0.76 9.24 -6.15
C ILE A 40 -0.19 8.09 -5.30
N ALA A 41 1.10 8.13 -4.95
CA ALA A 41 1.70 7.14 -4.08
C ALA A 41 1.08 7.13 -2.67
N ALA A 42 0.80 8.30 -2.11
CA ALA A 42 0.17 8.43 -0.79
C ALA A 42 -1.25 7.86 -0.80
N GLU A 43 -2.06 8.22 -1.81
CA GLU A 43 -3.40 7.68 -2.00
C GLU A 43 -3.37 6.16 -2.14
N GLN A 44 -2.55 5.65 -3.05
CA GLN A 44 -2.54 4.22 -3.36
C GLN A 44 -1.98 3.38 -2.22
N TYR A 45 -0.93 3.85 -1.54
CA TYR A 45 -0.41 3.19 -0.35
C TYR A 45 -1.46 3.16 0.78
N GLY A 46 -2.14 4.28 1.02
CA GLY A 46 -3.22 4.35 2.01
C GLY A 46 -4.36 3.37 1.71
N TYR A 47 -4.80 3.32 0.44
CA TYR A 47 -5.81 2.36 0.00
C TYR A 47 -5.37 0.91 0.24
N CYS A 48 -4.14 0.54 -0.13
CA CYS A 48 -3.63 -0.81 0.10
C CYS A 48 -3.57 -1.17 1.60
N VAL A 49 -3.20 -0.22 2.48
CA VAL A 49 -3.20 -0.44 3.94
C VAL A 49 -4.61 -0.64 4.46
N PHE A 50 -5.57 0.20 4.05
CA PHE A 50 -6.97 0.04 4.43
C PHE A 50 -7.51 -1.32 3.94
N HIS A 51 -7.28 -1.66 2.68
CA HIS A 51 -7.74 -2.93 2.15
C HIS A 51 -7.10 -4.12 2.89
N SER A 52 -5.80 -4.06 3.21
CA SER A 52 -5.15 -5.13 3.99
C SER A 52 -5.70 -5.29 5.40
N LEU A 53 -6.02 -4.17 6.08
CA LEU A 53 -6.62 -4.18 7.40
C LEU A 53 -8.05 -4.72 7.36
N ALA A 54 -8.79 -4.43 6.28
CA ALA A 54 -10.15 -4.92 6.09
C ALA A 54 -10.19 -6.43 5.84
N CYS A 55 -9.30 -6.94 4.99
CA CYS A 55 -9.13 -8.40 4.81
C CYS A 55 -8.81 -9.12 6.13
N ALA A 56 -8.01 -8.49 7.00
CA ALA A 56 -7.67 -9.03 8.32
C ALA A 56 -8.78 -8.88 9.37
N GLY A 57 -9.96 -8.35 9.01
CA GLY A 57 -11.06 -8.07 9.94
C GLY A 57 -10.75 -7.00 10.99
N LYS A 58 -9.70 -6.19 10.79
CA LYS A 58 -9.28 -5.13 11.72
C LYS A 58 -9.95 -3.78 11.44
N LEU A 59 -10.54 -3.61 10.26
CA LEU A 59 -11.37 -2.46 9.90
C LEU A 59 -12.54 -2.91 9.03
N ASP A 60 -13.62 -2.14 9.05
CA ASP A 60 -14.75 -2.30 8.14
C ASP A 60 -14.53 -1.45 6.89
N ASN A 61 -14.65 -2.03 5.70
CA ASN A 61 -14.49 -1.32 4.42
C ASN A 61 -15.82 -0.89 3.79
N GLY A 62 -16.93 -0.99 4.52
CA GLY A 62 -18.28 -0.69 4.04
C GLY A 62 -18.85 -1.71 3.05
N ALA A 63 -18.11 -2.76 2.71
CA ALA A 63 -18.65 -3.94 2.05
C ALA A 63 -19.17 -4.87 3.14
N GLY A 64 -20.40 -4.63 3.59
CA GLY A 64 -21.05 -5.50 4.57
C GLY A 64 -21.02 -6.96 4.12
N ASP A 65 -20.64 -7.86 5.03
CA ASP A 65 -20.96 -9.28 4.97
C ASP A 65 -22.42 -9.49 5.38
#